data_AF-A0A023EG39-F1
#
_entry.id   AF-A0A023EG39-F1
#
_cell.length_a   1.000
_cell.length_b   1.000
_cell.length_c   1.000
_cell.angle_alpha   90.00
_cell.angle_beta   90.00
_cell.angle_gamma   90.00
#
_symmetry.space_group_name_H-M   'P 1'
#
loop_
_entity.id
_entity.type
_entity.pdbx_description
1 polymer ?
#
loop_
_entity_poly.entity_id
_entity_poly.type
_entity_poly.pdbx_seq_one_letter_code
_entity_poly.pdbx_strand_id
1 'polypeptide(L)'
;MKSLLVAVLALSCVFLYAEATEVKACPSTKSMVPISENTIDISNCVKGPCKLKRKTNVSINQKFTPTEDVKSLTTTVFAQVLSLPLPFIGVDGTSACDYIFAEDGETKLGCPLKAGVPVVYKRSFPVLEIYPKMSLTVHWELQGRGSKSVTCFEVPAKIV
;
A
#
# COMPACT_ATOMS: atom_id res chain seq x y z
N MET A 1 8.18 31.12 -50.98
CA MET A 1 7.28 30.14 -50.33
C MET A 1 8.10 29.42 -49.26
N LYS A 2 8.15 30.03 -48.07
CA LYS A 2 7.46 29.58 -46.84
C LYS A 2 7.96 28.21 -46.35
N SER A 3 8.98 28.32 -45.49
CA SER A 3 9.30 27.53 -44.30
C SER A 3 8.74 26.12 -44.18
N LEU A 4 9.65 25.14 -44.18
CA LEU A 4 9.48 23.93 -43.39
C LEU A 4 10.67 23.81 -42.43
N LEU A 5 10.64 24.60 -41.34
CA LEU A 5 11.42 24.25 -40.16
C LEU A 5 10.71 23.07 -39.50
N VAL A 6 11.22 21.86 -39.75
CA VAL A 6 10.84 20.67 -38.98
C VAL A 6 11.48 20.79 -37.60
N ALA A 7 10.74 21.38 -36.66
CA ALA A 7 11.12 21.37 -35.25
C ALA A 7 10.98 19.96 -34.71
N VAL A 8 12.08 19.23 -34.63
CA VAL A 8 12.15 17.95 -33.91
C VAL A 8 12.06 18.26 -32.41
N LEU A 9 10.84 18.33 -31.89
CA LEU A 9 10.57 18.32 -30.46
C LEU A 9 10.96 16.94 -29.92
N ALA A 10 12.20 16.83 -29.44
CA ALA A 10 12.62 15.73 -28.58
C ALA A 10 11.80 15.82 -27.28
N LEU A 11 10.66 15.13 -27.25
CA LEU A 11 9.90 14.87 -26.03
C LEU A 11 10.79 13.99 -25.15
N SER A 12 11.60 14.60 -24.29
CA SER A 12 12.24 13.91 -23.19
C SER A 12 11.13 13.49 -22.23
N CYS A 13 10.57 12.30 -22.45
CA CYS A 13 9.78 11.61 -21.44
C CYS A 13 10.70 11.45 -20.22
N VAL A 14 10.53 12.34 -19.24
CA VAL A 14 11.04 12.12 -17.89
C VAL A 14 10.22 10.95 -17.36
N PHE A 15 10.72 9.74 -17.60
CA PHE A 15 10.19 8.54 -16.99
C PHE A 15 10.47 8.67 -15.49
N LEU A 16 9.47 9.10 -14.73
CA LEU A 16 9.47 8.96 -13.28
C LEU A 16 9.38 7.47 -13.00
N TYR A 17 10.54 6.84 -12.79
CA TYR A 17 10.59 5.48 -12.26
C TYR A 17 10.11 5.55 -10.81
N ALA A 18 8.84 5.20 -10.59
CA ALA A 18 8.35 4.91 -9.25
C ALA A 18 8.95 3.56 -8.83
N GLU A 19 9.97 3.61 -7.99
CA GLU A 19 10.55 2.40 -7.39
C GLU A 19 9.61 1.86 -6.30
N ALA A 20 9.32 0.56 -6.36
CA ALA A 20 8.51 -0.10 -5.35
C ALA A 20 9.22 -0.11 -3.99
N THR A 21 8.47 0.05 -2.91
CA THR A 21 8.94 -0.07 -1.55
C THR A 21 9.37 -1.51 -1.23
N GLU A 22 10.61 -1.68 -0.76
CA GLU A 22 11.07 -2.95 -0.20
C GLU A 22 10.33 -3.27 1.10
N VAL A 23 9.59 -4.39 1.11
CA VAL A 23 8.86 -4.90 2.28
C VAL A 23 9.22 -6.36 2.56
N LYS A 24 8.84 -6.86 3.74
CA LYS A 24 9.04 -8.25 4.15
C LYS A 24 7.72 -9.00 4.21
N ALA A 25 7.76 -10.30 3.97
CA ALA A 25 6.62 -11.17 4.26
C ALA A 25 6.36 -11.23 5.77
N CYS A 26 5.09 -11.29 6.16
CA CYS A 26 4.70 -11.51 7.55
C CYS A 26 5.14 -12.91 8.02
N PRO A 27 5.86 -13.05 9.15
CA PRO A 27 6.50 -14.32 9.55
C PRO A 27 5.56 -15.52 9.73
N SER A 28 4.33 -15.28 10.18
CA SER A 28 3.37 -16.34 10.57
C SER A 28 2.05 -16.28 9.81
N THR A 29 1.95 -15.43 8.77
CA THR A 29 0.70 -15.21 8.04
C THR A 29 0.74 -15.92 6.70
N LYS A 30 -0.17 -16.87 6.50
CA LYS A 30 -0.41 -17.49 5.19
C LYS A 30 -1.41 -16.64 4.42
N SER A 31 -0.90 -15.71 3.63
CA SER A 31 -1.72 -14.87 2.74
C SER A 31 -2.11 -15.61 1.46
N MET A 32 -3.31 -15.35 0.99
CA MET A 32 -3.83 -15.85 -0.29
C MET A 32 -2.93 -15.45 -1.47
N VAL A 33 -2.38 -14.24 -1.44
CA VAL A 33 -1.42 -13.75 -2.43
C VAL A 33 -0.06 -13.54 -1.75
N PRO A 34 1.00 -14.27 -2.16
CA PRO A 34 2.34 -14.07 -1.63
C PRO A 34 2.82 -12.64 -1.85
N ILE A 35 3.50 -12.06 -0.86
CA ILE A 35 3.92 -10.65 -0.95
C ILE A 35 4.92 -10.38 -2.08
N SER A 36 5.69 -11.39 -2.48
CA SER A 36 6.61 -11.33 -3.63
C SER A 36 5.91 -11.09 -4.96
N GLU A 37 4.60 -11.33 -5.04
CA GLU A 37 3.76 -11.10 -6.23
C GLU A 37 3.04 -9.74 -6.18
N ASN A 38 3.31 -8.92 -5.16
CA ASN A 38 2.70 -7.61 -5.00
C ASN A 38 3.68 -6.52 -5.44
N THR A 39 3.13 -5.38 -5.86
CA THR A 39 3.90 -4.12 -5.98
C THR A 39 3.38 -3.16 -4.93
N ILE A 40 4.25 -2.66 -4.06
CA ILE A 40 3.88 -1.74 -2.98
C ILE A 40 4.64 -0.44 -3.18
N ASP A 41 3.95 0.68 -3.04
CA ASP A 41 4.51 2.02 -3.00
C ASP A 41 3.99 2.70 -1.73
N ILE A 42 4.91 3.07 -0.84
CA ILE A 42 4.66 3.90 0.33
C ILE A 42 5.27 5.27 0.07
N SER A 43 4.48 6.32 0.19
CA SER A 43 4.89 7.69 -0.14
C SER A 43 6.22 8.05 0.54
N ASN A 44 7.19 8.47 -0.27
CA ASN A 44 8.55 8.87 0.17
C ASN A 44 9.33 7.75 0.89
N CYS A 45 9.07 6.48 0.57
CA CYS A 45 9.83 5.36 1.11
C CYS A 45 10.07 4.26 0.06
N VAL A 46 11.28 4.22 -0.51
CA VAL A 46 11.71 3.08 -1.35
C VAL A 46 12.27 1.95 -0.47
N LYS A 47 13.02 2.30 0.58
CA LYS A 47 13.65 1.31 1.47
C LYS A 47 13.51 1.75 2.93
N GLY A 48 13.21 0.80 3.80
CA GLY A 48 13.08 1.04 5.22
C GLY A 48 14.40 1.49 5.90
N PRO A 49 14.33 2.19 7.04
CA PRO A 49 13.11 2.53 7.77
C PRO A 49 12.35 3.71 7.17
N CYS A 50 11.07 3.52 6.86
CA CYS A 50 10.19 4.58 6.36
C CYS A 50 9.97 5.66 7.42
N LYS A 51 10.22 6.93 7.08
CA LYS A 51 10.02 8.05 8.01
C LYS A 51 8.56 8.48 8.01
N LEU A 52 7.86 8.25 9.12
CA LEU A 52 6.47 8.63 9.31
C LEU A 52 6.44 9.94 10.11
N LYS A 53 6.37 11.08 9.41
CA LYS A 53 6.36 12.39 10.07
C LYS A 53 5.00 12.66 10.70
N ARG A 54 4.97 12.98 11.99
CA ARG A 54 3.72 13.34 12.67
C ARG A 54 3.07 14.58 12.06
N LYS A 55 1.75 14.68 12.15
CA LYS A 55 0.91 15.72 11.52
C LYS A 55 1.00 15.74 9.99
N THR A 56 1.27 14.59 9.38
CA THR A 56 1.25 14.44 7.92
C THR A 56 0.46 13.21 7.52
N ASN A 57 0.10 13.13 6.24
CA ASN A 57 -0.49 11.94 5.67
C ASN A 57 0.56 11.11 4.95
N VAL A 58 0.43 9.80 5.05
CA VAL A 58 1.20 8.81 4.29
C VAL A 58 0.22 8.08 3.39
N SER A 59 0.61 7.82 2.14
CA SER A 59 -0.17 7.03 1.20
C SER A 59 0.51 5.70 0.90
N ILE A 60 -0.31 4.67 0.70
CA ILE A 60 0.10 3.34 0.24
C ILE A 60 -0.68 3.03 -1.03
N ASN A 61 0.02 2.58 -2.07
CA ASN A 61 -0.55 1.93 -3.23
C ASN A 61 -0.03 0.49 -3.27
N GLN A 62 -0.93 -0.48 -3.31
CA GLN A 62 -0.60 -1.89 -3.38
C GLN A 62 -1.33 -2.54 -4.55
N LYS A 63 -0.57 -3.02 -5.53
CA LYS A 63 -1.09 -3.82 -6.64
C LYS A 63 -0.95 -5.30 -6.31
N PHE A 64 -2.04 -6.05 -6.48
CA PHE A 64 -2.06 -7.50 -6.28
C PHE A 64 -3.19 -8.14 -7.11
N THR A 65 -3.08 -9.45 -7.32
CA THR A 65 -4.10 -10.24 -8.03
C THR A 65 -4.60 -11.34 -7.10
N PRO A 66 -5.85 -11.29 -6.62
CA PRO A 66 -6.38 -12.33 -5.75
C PRO A 66 -6.53 -13.64 -6.52
N THR A 67 -6.23 -14.77 -5.87
CA THR A 67 -6.36 -16.12 -6.47
C THR A 67 -7.75 -16.73 -6.25
N GLU A 68 -8.56 -16.12 -5.40
CA GLU A 68 -9.94 -16.49 -5.11
C GLU A 68 -10.84 -15.24 -5.04
N ASP A 69 -12.15 -15.42 -5.19
CA ASP A 69 -13.12 -14.32 -5.03
C ASP A 69 -13.12 -13.80 -3.57
N VAL A 70 -12.97 -12.48 -3.39
CA VAL A 70 -12.96 -11.84 -2.07
C VAL A 70 -14.19 -10.96 -1.90
N LYS A 71 -15.14 -11.39 -1.05
CA LYS A 71 -16.43 -10.70 -0.88
C LYS A 71 -16.36 -9.41 -0.06
N SER A 72 -15.45 -9.35 0.90
CA SER A 72 -15.25 -8.24 1.81
C SER A 72 -13.77 -8.13 2.12
N LEU A 73 -13.28 -6.91 2.34
CA LEU A 73 -11.89 -6.66 2.63
C LEU A 73 -11.79 -5.63 3.77
N THR A 74 -10.99 -5.94 4.78
CA THR A 74 -10.74 -5.10 5.95
C THR A 74 -9.24 -4.86 6.07
N THR A 75 -8.86 -3.67 6.53
CA THR A 75 -7.46 -3.32 6.79
C THR A 75 -7.11 -3.62 8.25
N THR A 76 -6.05 -4.38 8.50
CA THR A 76 -5.49 -4.64 9.84
C THR A 76 -4.07 -4.10 9.89
N VAL A 77 -3.85 -3.08 10.71
CA VAL A 77 -2.60 -2.32 10.72
C VAL A 77 -2.20 -1.93 12.13
N PHE A 78 -1.01 -2.37 12.52
CA PHE A 78 -0.43 -2.03 13.81
C PHE A 78 1.09 -1.97 13.72
N ALA A 79 1.68 -1.18 14.60
CA ALA A 79 3.11 -1.22 14.84
C ALA A 79 3.43 -2.30 15.88
N GLN A 80 4.32 -3.20 15.55
CA GLN A 80 4.95 -4.11 16.52
C GLN A 80 5.92 -3.28 17.37
N VAL A 81 5.56 -3.09 18.64
CA VAL A 81 6.37 -2.39 19.64
C VAL A 81 6.51 -3.29 20.86
N LEU A 82 7.71 -3.87 21.08
CA LEU A 82 7.99 -4.73 22.24
C LEU A 82 6.88 -5.79 22.45
N SER A 83 6.11 -5.67 23.54
CA SER A 83 5.06 -6.62 23.96
C SER A 83 3.62 -6.21 23.61
N LEU A 84 3.38 -5.03 23.00
CA LEU A 84 2.02 -4.57 22.70
C LEU A 84 1.91 -3.98 21.28
N PRO A 85 0.95 -4.44 20.46
CA PRO A 85 0.69 -3.83 19.16
C PRO A 85 0.09 -2.42 19.34
N LEU A 86 0.64 -1.42 18.66
CA LEU A 86 0.11 -0.06 18.62
C LEU A 86 -0.70 0.13 17.32
N PRO A 87 -2.04 0.23 17.38
CA PRO A 87 -2.87 0.33 16.19
C PRO A 87 -2.74 1.70 15.52
N PHE A 88 -2.89 1.74 14.19
CA PHE A 88 -3.00 2.99 13.45
C PHE A 88 -4.47 3.45 13.41
N ILE A 89 -4.81 4.41 14.27
CA ILE A 89 -6.15 4.97 14.46
C ILE A 89 -6.71 5.49 13.12
N GLY A 90 -7.95 5.12 12.81
CA GLY A 90 -8.65 5.51 11.59
C GLY A 90 -8.34 4.64 10.36
N VAL A 91 -7.45 3.65 10.52
CA VAL A 91 -7.05 2.73 9.46
C VAL A 91 -7.31 1.30 9.86
N ASP A 92 -6.83 0.92 11.03
CA ASP A 92 -7.01 -0.42 11.59
C ASP A 92 -8.51 -0.74 11.79
N GLY A 93 -8.90 -1.96 11.43
CA GLY A 93 -10.27 -2.48 11.57
C GLY A 93 -11.30 -1.91 10.58
N THR A 94 -10.89 -1.07 9.62
CA THR A 94 -11.82 -0.42 8.69
C THR A 94 -11.91 -1.14 7.35
N SER A 95 -13.03 -0.97 6.64
CA SER A 95 -13.22 -1.49 5.29
C SER A 95 -12.12 -1.01 4.33
N ALA A 96 -11.53 -1.95 3.61
CA ALA A 96 -10.60 -1.69 2.52
C ALA A 96 -11.31 -1.58 1.17
N CYS A 97 -12.56 -2.04 1.05
CA CYS A 97 -13.30 -2.07 -0.22
C CYS A 97 -13.43 -0.67 -0.85
N ASP A 98 -13.64 0.37 -0.04
CA ASP A 98 -13.78 1.74 -0.54
C ASP A 98 -12.50 2.32 -1.17
N TYR A 99 -11.39 1.60 -1.02
CA TYR A 99 -10.05 1.96 -1.44
C TYR A 99 -9.51 1.04 -2.54
N ILE A 100 -10.38 0.25 -3.19
CA ILE A 100 -10.01 -0.63 -4.29
C ILE A 100 -10.34 0.01 -5.64
N PHE A 101 -9.34 -0.02 -6.51
CA PHE A 101 -9.36 0.48 -7.87
C PHE A 101 -8.98 -0.63 -8.85
N ALA A 102 -9.35 -0.45 -10.12
CA ALA A 102 -8.88 -1.29 -11.21
C ALA A 102 -7.37 -1.12 -11.41
N GLU A 103 -6.80 -1.96 -12.28
CA GLU A 103 -5.36 -1.94 -12.59
C GLU A 103 -4.86 -0.59 -13.13
N ASP A 104 -5.75 0.22 -13.71
CA ASP A 104 -5.47 1.60 -14.13
C ASP A 104 -5.16 2.55 -12.96
N GLY A 105 -5.50 2.16 -11.72
CA GLY A 105 -5.30 2.96 -10.52
C GLY A 105 -6.25 4.15 -10.37
N GLU A 106 -7.27 4.28 -11.22
CA GLU A 106 -8.20 5.41 -11.27
C GLU A 106 -9.67 4.98 -11.16
N THR A 107 -10.04 3.87 -11.81
CA THR A 107 -11.42 3.38 -11.82
C THR A 107 -11.74 2.70 -10.48
N LYS A 108 -12.65 3.28 -9.70
CA LYS A 108 -13.08 2.70 -8.42
C LYS A 108 -13.89 1.41 -8.66
N LEU A 109 -13.50 0.31 -8.03
CA LEU A 109 -14.16 -1.00 -8.15
C LEU A 109 -14.96 -1.38 -6.91
N GLY A 110 -14.39 -1.23 -5.73
CA GLY A 110 -15.00 -1.79 -4.52
C GLY A 110 -14.81 -3.31 -4.39
N CYS A 111 -15.61 -3.90 -3.50
CA CYS A 111 -15.77 -5.34 -3.38
C CYS A 111 -17.10 -5.77 -4.05
N PRO A 112 -17.24 -7.02 -4.51
CA PRO A 112 -16.29 -8.14 -4.39
C PRO A 112 -15.12 -8.07 -5.38
N LEU A 113 -13.96 -8.57 -4.97
CA LEU A 113 -12.82 -8.81 -5.87
C LEU A 113 -12.98 -10.15 -6.57
N LYS A 114 -12.58 -10.21 -7.84
CA LYS A 114 -12.66 -11.41 -8.67
C LYS A 114 -11.30 -12.10 -8.78
N ALA A 115 -11.30 -13.42 -8.65
CA ALA A 115 -10.10 -14.24 -8.83
C ALA A 115 -9.45 -13.96 -10.20
N GLY A 116 -8.13 -13.81 -10.22
CA GLY A 116 -7.35 -13.58 -11.42
C GLY A 116 -7.43 -12.15 -11.99
N VAL A 117 -8.23 -11.25 -11.41
CA VAL A 117 -8.34 -9.86 -11.86
C VAL A 117 -7.42 -8.96 -11.02
N PRO A 118 -6.40 -8.31 -11.61
CA PRO A 118 -5.51 -7.41 -10.88
C PRO A 118 -6.26 -6.19 -10.36
N VAL A 119 -5.95 -5.78 -9.14
CA VAL A 119 -6.52 -4.61 -8.49
C VAL A 119 -5.43 -3.77 -7.83
N VAL A 120 -5.76 -2.49 -7.58
CA VAL A 120 -4.91 -1.57 -6.83
C VAL A 120 -5.65 -1.10 -5.59
N TYR A 121 -5.07 -1.39 -4.42
CA TYR A 121 -5.49 -0.81 -3.16
C TYR A 121 -4.75 0.52 -2.95
N LYS A 122 -5.49 1.63 -2.76
CA LYS A 122 -4.92 2.97 -2.57
C LYS A 122 -5.47 3.59 -1.31
N ARG A 123 -4.62 3.81 -0.31
CA ARG A 123 -5.05 4.39 0.96
C ARG A 123 -4.12 5.48 1.45
N SER A 124 -4.71 6.58 1.92
CA SER A 124 -4.01 7.64 2.64
C SER A 124 -4.48 7.68 4.08
N PHE A 125 -3.56 7.91 5.02
CA PHE A 125 -3.88 7.94 6.44
C PHE A 125 -2.99 8.92 7.22
N PRO A 126 -3.49 9.47 8.33
CA PRO A 126 -2.75 10.42 9.13
C PRO A 126 -1.77 9.74 10.08
N VAL A 127 -0.56 10.30 10.18
CA VAL A 127 0.38 10.02 11.26
C VAL A 127 0.10 11.03 12.39
N LEU A 128 -0.61 10.59 13.41
CA LEU A 128 -1.11 11.47 14.47
C LEU A 128 0.02 11.98 15.38
N GLU A 129 -0.17 13.19 15.93
CA GLU A 129 0.78 13.79 16.88
C GLU A 129 0.96 12.97 18.16
N ILE A 130 -0.10 12.30 18.61
CA ILE A 130 -0.11 11.46 19.82
C ILE A 130 0.82 10.24 19.69
N TYR A 131 1.20 9.84 18.48
CA TYR A 131 2.10 8.72 18.31
C TYR A 131 3.52 9.05 18.80
N PRO A 132 4.14 8.17 19.61
CA PRO A 132 5.47 8.40 20.14
C PRO A 132 6.52 8.35 19.03
N LYS A 133 7.56 9.17 19.15
CA LYS A 133 8.71 9.11 18.23
C LYS A 133 9.56 7.88 18.55
N MET A 134 9.59 6.92 17.66
CA MET A 134 10.38 5.69 17.84
C MET A 134 10.54 4.92 16.55
N SER A 135 11.48 3.97 16.55
CA SER A 135 11.58 2.93 15.52
C SER A 135 10.63 1.79 15.84
N LEU A 136 10.01 1.22 14.81
CA LEU A 136 9.03 0.14 14.91
C LEU A 136 8.97 -0.65 13.60
N THR A 137 8.26 -1.77 13.59
CA THR A 137 7.86 -2.48 12.37
C THR A 137 6.37 -2.30 12.18
N VAL A 138 5.94 -1.77 11.03
CA VAL A 138 4.52 -1.70 10.68
C VAL A 138 4.11 -3.02 10.04
N HIS A 139 3.12 -3.67 10.64
CA HIS A 139 2.38 -4.78 10.04
C HIS A 139 1.20 -4.21 9.27
N TRP A 140 1.07 -4.59 8.00
CA TRP A 140 -0.05 -4.19 7.15
C TRP A 140 -0.66 -5.41 6.50
N GLU A 141 -1.94 -5.65 6.77
CA GLU A 141 -2.66 -6.80 6.26
C GLU A 141 -4.02 -6.40 5.71
N LEU A 142 -4.37 -6.97 4.56
CA LEU A 142 -5.72 -6.93 4.02
C LEU A 142 -6.36 -8.28 4.34
N GLN A 143 -7.46 -8.27 5.10
CA GLN A 143 -8.17 -9.47 5.54
C GLN A 143 -9.50 -9.62 4.81
N GLY A 144 -9.73 -10.81 4.28
CA GLY A 144 -11.00 -11.25 3.74
C GLY A 144 -11.99 -11.66 4.85
N ARG A 145 -13.11 -12.27 4.44
CA ARG A 145 -14.10 -12.84 5.36
C ARG A 145 -13.45 -13.88 6.29
N GLY A 146 -13.83 -13.85 7.57
CA GLY A 146 -13.33 -14.81 8.56
C GLY A 146 -11.86 -14.63 8.91
N SER A 147 -11.32 -13.42 8.74
CA SER A 147 -9.91 -13.07 9.01
C SER A 147 -8.91 -13.88 8.16
N LYS A 148 -9.34 -14.39 7.00
CA LYS A 148 -8.43 -14.98 6.01
C LYS A 148 -7.56 -13.88 5.43
N SER A 149 -6.25 -13.97 5.62
CA SER A 149 -5.29 -13.04 5.05
C SER A 149 -5.33 -13.06 3.52
N VAL A 150 -5.56 -11.91 2.89
CA VAL A 150 -5.49 -11.72 1.44
C VAL A 150 -4.06 -11.39 1.03
N THR A 151 -3.50 -10.35 1.65
CA THR A 151 -2.10 -9.93 1.51
C THR A 151 -1.58 -9.48 2.87
N CYS A 152 -0.29 -9.67 3.13
CA CYS A 152 0.34 -9.24 4.37
C CYS A 152 1.80 -8.87 4.14
N PHE A 153 2.21 -7.70 4.66
CA PHE A 153 3.61 -7.31 4.69
C PHE A 153 4.00 -6.59 5.97
N GLU A 154 5.30 -6.60 6.22
CA GLU A 154 5.94 -5.83 7.27
C GLU A 154 6.97 -4.85 6.67
N VAL A 155 7.02 -3.64 7.20
CA VAL A 155 8.01 -2.64 6.79
C VAL A 155 8.64 -1.96 8.02
N PRO A 156 9.98 -1.88 8.11
CA PRO A 156 10.63 -1.07 9.14
C PRO A 156 10.23 0.39 8.98
N ALA A 157 9.90 1.07 10.08
CA ALA A 157 9.53 2.48 10.07
C ALA A 157 10.07 3.22 11.28
N LYS A 158 10.05 4.55 11.20
CA LYS A 158 10.41 5.46 12.29
C LYS A 158 9.44 6.63 12.32
N ILE A 159 8.74 6.80 13.44
CA ILE A 159 7.89 7.97 13.68
C ILE A 159 8.77 9.14 14.10
N VAL A 160 8.63 10.29 13.41
CA VAL A 160 9.49 11.49 13.59
C VAL A 160 8.72 12.77 13.89
#